data_AF-A0A1Y2DET9-F1
#
_entry.id   AF-A0A1Y2DET9-F1
#
_cell.length_a   1.000
_cell.length_b   1.000
_cell.length_c   1.000
_cell.angle_alpha   90.00
_cell.angle_beta   90.00
_cell.angle_gamma   90.00
#
_symmetry.space_group_name_H-M   'P 1'
#
loop_
_entity.id
_entity.type
_entity.pdbx_description
1 polymer ?
#
loop_
_entity_poly.entity_id
_entity_poly.type
_entity_poly.pdbx_seq_one_letter_code
_entity_poly.pdbx_strand_id
1 'polypeptide(L)'
;MIKGRHYVQVTPNEGTSSPSEIEPSRPTVDGPSRLQSLPYDIHYEIWGILDFRSALFLKITNHWFYDNLNLDRLPTTTKRDFLVRAEHFPQNWDRLVCFCCDRLLSKDSFGNTQRKGPHGKNSPNLIGARYDRYCWDCGAEHRLYPHSHAIPVRKGNEYFYYCSKCRQFHIEQERCWNPDSPDDYDWTKRGWMCWDEDEGKNKSPSSPLQRLPHGIQKCIFDTLSYRDSIMLAATSKHFQSNVDPQQCPLHDKYRFTTEMAKKNPAIVLRPASARRPALEIPKYACYGCFRVLLVQKFSEEQVEMSREWPHLSWKRLCQRCVYRIYVGRESIEALQEWKVREMCKKCKLLKVWREQCLGCREKNEEKARATAQRIKAAIRKAKQDSSSDTSLQNGVQATGVETAGQSKIDDAIDFARPTTIWDNSENQEVDLPTQENSGHIPLRYSHVRVLSIDQFLPRDAVTPDDEEVSRLELLWKLRDRLYQWTIFLRNSRAREVIN
;
A
#
# COMPACT_ATOMS: atom_id res chain seq x y z
N MET A 1 -16.26 -43.61 -32.39
CA MET A 1 -16.03 -45.06 -32.51
C MET A 1 -14.95 -45.47 -31.51
N ILE A 2 -15.38 -45.98 -30.35
CA ILE A 2 -14.51 -46.37 -29.24
C ILE A 2 -14.31 -47.88 -29.35
N LYS A 3 -13.07 -48.35 -29.57
CA LYS A 3 -12.73 -49.77 -29.53
C LYS A 3 -12.34 -50.16 -28.11
N GLY A 4 -13.12 -51.07 -27.53
CA GLY A 4 -12.96 -51.62 -26.19
C GLY A 4 -11.70 -52.48 -26.05
N ARG A 5 -11.13 -52.45 -24.84
CA ARG A 5 -10.11 -53.41 -24.40
C ARG A 5 -10.82 -54.56 -23.68
N HIS A 6 -10.66 -55.76 -24.22
CA HIS A 6 -11.02 -57.00 -23.55
C HIS A 6 -10.03 -57.28 -22.41
N TYR A 7 -10.56 -57.50 -21.21
CA TYR A 7 -9.81 -58.12 -20.11
C TYR A 7 -9.92 -59.64 -20.27
N VAL A 8 -8.77 -60.30 -20.38
CA VAL A 8 -8.67 -61.76 -20.33
C VAL A 8 -8.60 -62.16 -18.86
N GLN A 9 -9.59 -62.90 -18.38
CA GLN A 9 -9.56 -63.55 -17.08
C GLN A 9 -8.73 -64.84 -17.19
N VAL A 10 -7.72 -64.98 -16.34
CA VAL A 10 -6.96 -66.22 -16.14
C VAL A 10 -7.49 -66.88 -14.88
N THR A 11 -8.00 -68.10 -15.02
CA THR A 11 -8.43 -68.97 -13.91
C THR A 11 -7.24 -69.66 -13.25
N PRO A 12 -7.25 -69.91 -11.93
CA PRO A 12 -6.21 -70.66 -11.27
C PRO A 12 -6.44 -72.16 -11.47
N ASN A 13 -5.37 -72.88 -11.84
CA ASN A 13 -5.37 -74.34 -11.90
C ASN A 13 -4.63 -74.84 -10.66
N GLU A 14 -5.32 -75.61 -9.83
CA GLU A 14 -4.77 -76.27 -8.65
C GLU A 14 -4.03 -77.55 -9.02
N GLY A 15 -2.92 -77.79 -8.33
CA GLY A 15 -2.45 -79.12 -8.00
C GLY A 15 -1.42 -79.73 -8.94
N THR A 16 -0.14 -79.70 -8.56
CA THR A 16 0.64 -80.94 -8.36
C THR A 16 1.93 -80.69 -7.58
N SER A 17 2.21 -81.63 -6.69
CA SER A 17 3.30 -81.73 -5.73
C SER A 17 4.69 -81.94 -6.36
N SER A 18 5.69 -81.23 -5.80
CA SER A 18 7.11 -81.57 -5.57
C SER A 18 7.88 -82.40 -6.62
N PRO A 19 9.06 -81.94 -7.08
CA PRO A 19 10.25 -82.03 -6.23
C PRO A 19 11.13 -80.76 -6.24
N SER A 20 11.90 -80.65 -5.16
CA SER A 20 12.95 -79.68 -4.89
C SER A 20 13.85 -79.35 -6.09
N GLU A 21 13.50 -78.30 -6.82
CA GLU A 21 14.43 -77.59 -7.69
C GLU A 21 15.16 -76.55 -6.85
N ILE A 22 16.48 -76.63 -6.86
CA ILE A 22 17.39 -75.62 -6.34
C ILE A 22 17.04 -74.32 -7.07
N GLU A 23 16.30 -73.42 -6.40
CA GLU A 23 16.09 -72.08 -6.91
C GLU A 23 17.46 -71.47 -7.19
N PRO A 24 17.81 -71.14 -8.45
CA PRO A 24 19.00 -70.35 -8.71
C PRO A 24 18.78 -69.04 -7.96
N SER A 25 19.52 -68.88 -6.86
CA SER A 25 19.52 -67.72 -5.99
C SER A 25 19.35 -66.49 -6.85
N ARG A 26 18.15 -65.89 -6.85
CA ARG A 26 17.87 -64.67 -7.59
C ARG A 26 18.97 -63.71 -7.17
N PRO A 27 19.85 -63.27 -8.09
CA PRO A 27 20.85 -62.29 -7.73
C PRO A 27 20.07 -61.11 -7.16
N THR A 28 20.31 -60.79 -5.89
CA THR A 28 19.79 -59.60 -5.27
C THR A 28 20.43 -58.43 -6.02
N VAL A 29 19.76 -57.96 -7.07
CA VAL A 29 20.20 -56.88 -7.98
C VAL A 29 20.03 -55.52 -7.29
N ASP A 30 20.51 -55.41 -6.05
CA ASP A 30 20.51 -54.16 -5.28
C ASP A 30 21.90 -53.49 -5.30
N GLY A 31 22.81 -54.02 -6.11
CA GLY A 31 24.08 -53.36 -6.39
C GLY A 31 23.88 -52.15 -7.32
N PRO A 32 24.65 -51.07 -7.14
CA PRO A 32 24.67 -49.97 -8.10
C PRO A 32 25.00 -50.52 -9.50
N SER A 33 24.39 -49.96 -10.53
CA SER A 33 24.64 -50.42 -11.90
C SER A 33 26.14 -50.31 -12.21
N ARG A 34 26.67 -51.19 -13.07
CA ARG A 34 28.10 -51.12 -13.47
C ARG A 34 28.51 -49.75 -14.01
N LEU A 35 27.54 -49.00 -14.56
CA LEU A 35 27.72 -47.64 -15.02
C LEU A 35 27.87 -46.65 -13.84
N GLN A 36 27.12 -46.83 -12.75
CA GLN A 36 27.25 -46.02 -11.53
C GLN A 36 28.56 -46.28 -10.77
N SER A 37 29.12 -47.49 -10.87
CA SER A 37 30.40 -47.84 -10.23
C SER A 37 31.65 -47.32 -10.96
N LEU A 38 31.50 -46.64 -12.11
CA LEU A 38 32.65 -46.07 -12.82
C LEU A 38 33.26 -44.89 -12.04
N PRO A 39 34.56 -44.63 -12.20
CA PRO A 39 35.17 -43.41 -11.68
C PRO A 39 34.55 -42.13 -12.27
N TYR A 40 34.56 -41.05 -11.50
CA TYR A 40 33.97 -39.76 -11.89
C TYR A 40 34.53 -39.22 -13.22
N ASP A 41 35.83 -39.40 -13.48
CA ASP A 41 36.46 -38.93 -14.72
C ASP A 41 35.87 -39.61 -15.95
N ILE A 42 35.53 -40.90 -15.85
CA ILE A 42 34.87 -41.63 -16.93
C ILE A 42 33.42 -41.16 -17.09
N HIS A 43 32.71 -40.86 -16.00
CA HIS A 43 31.39 -40.22 -16.10
C HIS A 43 31.48 -38.88 -16.82
N TYR A 44 32.49 -38.07 -16.51
CA TYR A 44 32.71 -36.77 -17.12
C TYR A 44 32.96 -36.88 -18.63
N GLU A 45 33.83 -37.80 -19.06
CA GLU A 45 34.07 -38.08 -20.48
C GLU A 45 32.79 -38.57 -21.19
N ILE A 46 32.05 -39.48 -20.56
CA ILE A 46 30.74 -39.94 -21.08
C ILE A 46 29.80 -38.74 -21.22
N TRP A 47 29.75 -37.82 -20.27
CA TRP A 47 28.89 -36.64 -20.37
C TRP A 47 29.31 -35.70 -21.49
N GLY A 48 30.61 -35.59 -21.78
CA GLY A 48 31.14 -34.77 -22.87
C GLY A 48 30.72 -35.25 -24.27
N ILE A 49 30.49 -36.56 -24.43
CA ILE A 49 30.07 -37.17 -25.70
C ILE A 49 28.54 -37.29 -25.85
N LEU A 50 27.77 -37.18 -24.77
CA LEU A 50 26.31 -37.31 -24.83
C LEU A 50 25.65 -36.10 -25.50
N ASP A 51 24.73 -36.35 -26.42
CA ASP A 51 23.83 -35.32 -26.91
C ASP A 51 22.82 -34.93 -25.81
N PHE A 52 22.25 -33.74 -25.90
CA PHE A 52 21.34 -33.23 -24.86
C PHE A 52 20.14 -34.15 -24.62
N ARG A 53 19.65 -34.81 -25.67
CA ARG A 53 18.55 -35.78 -25.58
C ARG A 53 18.96 -36.97 -24.72
N SER A 54 20.08 -37.62 -25.01
CA SER A 54 20.54 -38.80 -24.27
C SER A 54 20.87 -38.45 -22.83
N ALA A 55 21.48 -37.29 -22.58
CA ALA A 55 21.70 -36.78 -21.23
C ALA A 55 20.39 -36.61 -20.44
N LEU A 56 19.35 -36.04 -21.06
CA LEU A 56 18.04 -35.89 -20.43
C LEU A 56 17.39 -37.24 -20.12
N PHE A 57 17.42 -38.20 -21.06
CA PHE A 57 16.91 -39.55 -20.84
C PHE A 57 17.64 -40.27 -19.71
N LEU A 58 18.97 -40.14 -19.65
CA LEU A 58 19.79 -40.71 -18.59
C LEU A 58 19.42 -40.12 -17.22
N LYS A 59 19.22 -38.79 -17.17
CA LYS A 59 18.78 -38.07 -15.95
C LYS A 59 17.41 -38.52 -15.45
N ILE A 60 16.46 -38.79 -16.36
CA ILE A 60 15.08 -39.19 -16.01
C ILE A 60 15.01 -40.66 -15.60
N THR A 61 15.80 -41.53 -16.23
CA THR A 61 15.71 -42.99 -16.05
C THR A 61 16.47 -43.50 -14.83
N ASN A 62 17.31 -42.68 -14.20
CA ASN A 62 18.17 -43.12 -13.11
C ASN A 62 18.40 -42.00 -12.08
N HIS A 63 18.06 -42.27 -10.82
CA HIS A 63 18.18 -41.31 -9.72
C HIS A 63 19.61 -40.82 -9.50
N TRP A 64 20.62 -41.69 -9.63
CA TRP A 64 22.00 -41.28 -9.45
C TRP A 64 22.41 -40.24 -10.51
N PHE A 65 22.02 -40.44 -11.78
CA PHE A 65 22.26 -39.44 -12.82
C PHE A 65 21.39 -38.19 -12.64
N TYR A 66 20.19 -38.32 -12.05
CA TYR A 66 19.38 -37.16 -11.67
C TYR A 66 20.17 -36.18 -10.79
N ASP A 67 20.85 -36.71 -9.77
CA ASP A 67 21.63 -35.92 -8.81
C ASP A 67 22.98 -35.45 -9.36
N ASN A 68 23.67 -36.29 -10.14
CA ASN A 68 25.07 -36.05 -10.51
C ASN A 68 25.27 -35.46 -11.91
N LEU A 69 24.32 -35.63 -12.85
CA LEU A 69 24.46 -35.10 -14.21
C LEU A 69 24.02 -33.63 -14.27
N ASN A 70 24.99 -32.73 -14.47
CA ASN A 70 24.73 -31.31 -14.69
C ASN A 70 24.56 -31.00 -16.18
N LEU A 71 23.31 -30.73 -16.59
CA LEU A 71 22.95 -30.42 -17.98
C LEU A 71 23.53 -29.08 -18.48
N ASP A 72 23.95 -28.18 -17.59
CA ASP A 72 24.52 -26.88 -17.97
C ASP A 72 25.97 -26.98 -18.43
N ARG A 73 26.62 -28.14 -18.24
CA ARG A 73 27.96 -28.43 -18.78
C ARG A 73 27.94 -28.86 -20.24
N LEU A 74 26.78 -29.20 -20.79
CA LEU A 74 26.65 -29.60 -22.19
C LEU A 74 26.78 -28.37 -23.10
N PRO A 75 27.30 -28.53 -24.34
CA PRO A 75 27.41 -27.41 -25.28
C PRO A 75 26.06 -26.72 -25.51
N THR A 76 26.03 -25.40 -25.35
CA THR A 76 24.82 -24.58 -25.48
C THR A 76 24.13 -24.75 -26.84
N THR A 77 24.90 -24.97 -27.90
CA THR A 77 24.39 -25.24 -29.26
C THR A 77 23.53 -26.50 -29.28
N THR A 78 24.02 -27.62 -28.75
CA THR A 78 23.31 -28.91 -28.69
C THR A 78 22.01 -28.81 -27.88
N LYS A 79 22.05 -28.09 -26.75
CA LYS A 79 20.89 -27.80 -25.91
C LYS A 79 19.84 -27.00 -26.67
N ARG A 80 20.25 -25.90 -27.31
CA ARG A 80 19.36 -25.04 -28.09
C ARG A 80 18.73 -25.77 -29.27
N ASP A 81 19.50 -26.57 -30.01
CA ASP A 81 18.98 -27.34 -31.15
C ASP A 81 17.99 -28.42 -30.74
N PHE A 82 18.22 -29.06 -29.58
CA PHE A 82 17.22 -29.96 -28.99
C PHE A 82 15.93 -29.21 -28.66
N LEU A 83 16.02 -28.07 -27.97
CA LEU A 83 14.85 -27.28 -27.58
C LEU A 83 14.08 -26.74 -28.79
N VAL A 84 14.76 -26.28 -29.84
CA VAL A 84 14.12 -25.88 -31.11
C VAL A 84 13.36 -27.05 -31.72
N ARG A 85 13.97 -28.25 -31.79
CA ARG A 85 13.25 -29.45 -32.28
C ARG A 85 12.05 -29.78 -31.40
N ALA A 86 12.21 -29.70 -30.08
CA ALA A 86 11.14 -29.97 -29.12
C ALA A 86 9.95 -29.02 -29.29
N GLU A 87 10.22 -27.74 -29.58
CA GLU A 87 9.19 -26.73 -29.88
C GLU A 87 8.34 -27.10 -31.12
N HIS A 88 8.90 -27.82 -32.09
CA HIS A 88 8.22 -28.18 -33.35
C HIS A 88 7.32 -29.42 -33.23
N PHE A 89 7.35 -30.15 -32.12
CA PHE A 89 6.44 -31.28 -31.94
C PHE A 89 4.96 -30.83 -31.90
N PRO A 90 4.02 -31.60 -32.49
CA PRO A 90 2.61 -31.23 -32.54
C PRO A 90 1.98 -30.94 -31.18
N GLN A 91 2.35 -31.69 -30.14
CA GLN A 91 1.86 -31.49 -28.77
C GLN A 91 2.36 -30.18 -28.11
N ASN A 92 3.34 -29.52 -28.71
CA ASN A 92 3.95 -28.28 -28.21
C ASN A 92 3.61 -27.08 -29.11
N TRP A 93 2.57 -27.19 -29.96
CA TRP A 93 2.26 -26.15 -30.95
C TRP A 93 1.96 -24.78 -30.30
N ASP A 94 1.41 -24.78 -29.08
CA ASP A 94 1.03 -23.63 -28.26
C ASP A 94 2.13 -23.18 -27.30
N ARG A 95 3.29 -23.83 -27.33
CA ARG A 95 4.44 -23.53 -26.49
C ARG A 95 5.57 -22.89 -27.27
N LEU A 96 6.41 -22.16 -26.56
CA LEU A 96 7.66 -21.59 -27.07
C LEU A 96 8.80 -21.83 -26.09
N VAL A 97 10.02 -21.93 -26.60
CA VAL A 97 11.22 -22.05 -25.79
C VAL A 97 11.69 -20.66 -25.35
N CYS A 98 11.99 -20.52 -24.06
CA CYS A 98 12.82 -19.44 -23.55
C CYS A 98 14.27 -19.94 -23.50
N PHE A 99 15.17 -19.31 -24.25
CA PHE A 99 16.60 -19.68 -24.30
C PHE A 99 17.44 -19.07 -23.19
N CYS A 100 16.79 -18.31 -22.29
CA CYS A 100 17.43 -17.76 -21.10
C CYS A 100 17.28 -18.71 -19.89
N CYS A 101 16.09 -19.28 -19.68
CA CYS A 101 15.87 -20.30 -18.64
C CYS A 101 15.81 -21.73 -19.17
N ASP A 102 15.98 -21.93 -20.48
CA ASP A 102 15.93 -23.22 -21.18
C ASP A 102 14.65 -24.03 -20.93
N ARG A 103 13.51 -23.34 -20.79
CA ARG A 103 12.19 -23.94 -20.54
C ARG A 103 11.26 -23.79 -21.73
N LEU A 104 10.47 -24.82 -21.96
CA LEU A 104 9.36 -24.81 -22.92
C LEU A 104 8.07 -24.35 -22.20
N LEU A 105 7.68 -23.11 -22.46
CA LEU A 105 6.60 -22.40 -21.75
C LEU A 105 5.42 -22.12 -22.68
N SER A 106 4.25 -21.76 -22.13
CA SER A 106 3.10 -21.31 -22.93
C SER A 106 3.47 -20.06 -23.74
N LYS A 107 2.89 -19.90 -24.94
CA LYS A 107 3.01 -18.67 -25.74
C LYS A 107 2.66 -17.40 -24.96
N ASP A 108 1.81 -17.48 -23.94
CA ASP A 108 1.41 -16.32 -23.14
C ASP A 108 2.48 -15.88 -22.13
N SER A 109 3.50 -16.71 -21.91
CA SER A 109 4.70 -16.37 -21.16
C SER A 109 5.69 -15.51 -21.97
N PHE A 110 5.35 -15.11 -23.20
CA PHE A 110 6.21 -14.33 -24.09
C PHE A 110 5.52 -13.05 -24.56
N GLY A 111 6.30 -11.98 -24.75
CA GLY A 111 5.82 -10.75 -25.38
C GLY A 111 5.54 -10.93 -26.87
N ASN A 112 4.71 -10.07 -27.46
CA ASN A 112 4.34 -10.20 -28.88
C ASN A 112 5.54 -10.15 -29.85
N THR A 113 6.59 -9.38 -29.54
CA THR A 113 7.83 -9.34 -30.33
C THR A 113 8.55 -10.69 -30.32
N GLN A 114 8.52 -11.39 -29.19
CA GLN A 114 9.09 -12.73 -29.01
C GLN A 114 8.25 -13.82 -29.68
N ARG A 115 6.92 -13.62 -29.80
CA ARG A 115 5.98 -14.57 -30.43
C ARG A 115 5.89 -14.43 -31.94
N LYS A 116 5.68 -13.20 -32.42
CA LYS A 116 5.30 -12.86 -33.80
C LYS A 116 6.36 -12.04 -34.54
N GLY A 117 7.31 -11.47 -33.81
CA GLY A 117 8.36 -10.63 -34.39
C GLY A 117 9.55 -11.43 -34.91
N PRO A 118 10.72 -10.77 -35.09
CA PRO A 118 11.94 -11.40 -35.63
C PRO A 118 12.42 -12.63 -34.85
N HIS A 119 12.11 -12.71 -33.56
CA HIS A 119 12.50 -13.82 -32.69
C HIS A 119 11.47 -14.97 -32.70
N GLY A 120 10.32 -14.81 -33.36
CA GLY A 120 9.22 -15.77 -33.35
C GLY A 120 9.53 -17.12 -34.01
N LYS A 121 8.74 -18.15 -33.67
CA LYS A 121 8.92 -19.53 -34.14
C LYS A 121 9.01 -19.66 -35.66
N ASN A 122 8.17 -18.90 -36.37
CA ASN A 122 8.07 -18.94 -37.83
C ASN A 122 8.79 -17.76 -38.51
N SER A 123 9.65 -17.03 -37.78
CA SER A 123 10.34 -15.89 -38.36
C SER A 123 11.26 -16.34 -39.50
N PRO A 124 11.15 -15.75 -40.71
CA PRO A 124 12.03 -16.07 -41.83
C PRO A 124 13.44 -15.51 -41.65
N ASN A 125 13.64 -14.64 -40.65
CA ASN A 125 14.95 -14.06 -40.35
C ASN A 125 15.92 -15.10 -39.77
N LEU A 126 17.21 -14.79 -39.93
CA LEU A 126 18.39 -15.54 -39.50
C LEU A 126 18.14 -16.44 -38.29
N ILE A 127 18.50 -17.73 -38.42
CA ILE A 127 18.44 -18.77 -37.39
C ILE A 127 18.95 -18.25 -36.02
N GLY A 128 19.96 -17.36 -36.03
CA GLY A 128 20.50 -16.69 -34.85
C GLY A 128 19.48 -15.93 -34.00
N ALA A 129 18.60 -15.13 -34.61
CA ALA A 129 17.66 -14.28 -33.86
C ALA A 129 16.62 -15.10 -33.08
N ARG A 130 16.35 -16.35 -33.48
CA ARG A 130 15.44 -17.23 -32.72
C ARG A 130 16.01 -17.63 -31.36
N TYR A 131 17.34 -17.76 -31.25
CA TYR A 131 18.01 -18.14 -30.01
C TYR A 131 18.06 -17.01 -28.97
N ASP A 132 17.70 -15.78 -29.34
CA ASP A 132 17.59 -14.64 -28.43
C ASP A 132 16.21 -14.54 -27.76
N ARG A 133 15.33 -15.53 -27.96
CA ARG A 133 13.99 -15.51 -27.39
C ARG A 133 14.01 -15.75 -25.88
N TYR A 134 13.33 -14.87 -25.13
CA TYR A 134 13.16 -14.98 -23.68
C TYR A 134 11.69 -14.80 -23.25
N CYS A 135 11.32 -15.41 -22.12
CA CYS A 135 10.01 -15.19 -21.49
C CYS A 135 9.98 -13.87 -20.71
N TRP A 136 8.78 -13.43 -20.30
CA TRP A 136 8.60 -12.21 -19.51
C TRP A 136 9.47 -12.19 -18.25
N ASP A 137 9.48 -13.30 -17.51
CA ASP A 137 10.21 -13.40 -16.24
C ASP A 137 11.70 -13.22 -16.46
N CYS A 138 12.30 -13.95 -17.40
CA CYS A 138 13.71 -13.78 -17.77
C CYS A 138 14.01 -12.39 -18.32
N GLY A 139 13.10 -11.84 -19.15
CA GLY A 139 13.28 -10.51 -19.71
C GLY A 139 13.26 -9.41 -18.64
N ALA A 140 12.45 -9.58 -17.60
CA ALA A 140 12.49 -8.72 -16.41
C ALA A 140 13.74 -8.96 -15.56
N GLU A 141 14.01 -10.20 -15.17
CA GLU A 141 15.12 -10.56 -14.30
C GLU A 141 16.47 -10.09 -14.85
N HIS A 142 16.70 -10.30 -16.15
CA HIS A 142 17.93 -9.91 -16.85
C HIS A 142 17.87 -8.52 -17.49
N ARG A 143 16.82 -7.73 -17.23
CA ARG A 143 16.64 -6.35 -17.75
C ARG A 143 16.79 -6.27 -19.28
N LEU A 144 16.26 -7.26 -19.99
CA LEU A 144 16.31 -7.32 -21.46
C LEU A 144 15.29 -6.39 -22.12
N TYR A 145 14.34 -5.85 -21.34
CA TYR A 145 13.46 -4.78 -21.78
C TYR A 145 14.11 -3.42 -21.47
N PRO A 146 14.12 -2.47 -22.41
CA PRO A 146 14.69 -1.15 -22.19
C PRO A 146 14.00 -0.47 -21.00
N HIS A 147 14.77 0.29 -20.21
CA HIS A 147 14.27 1.04 -19.06
C HIS A 147 13.50 2.30 -19.48
N SER A 148 12.47 2.13 -20.30
CA SER A 148 11.61 3.24 -20.67
C SER A 148 10.16 2.82 -20.60
N HIS A 149 9.40 3.56 -19.79
CA HIS A 149 7.93 3.59 -19.79
C HIS A 149 7.35 3.97 -21.18
N ALA A 150 8.20 4.19 -22.18
CA ALA A 150 7.85 4.60 -23.53
C ALA A 150 7.50 3.42 -24.45
N ILE A 151 8.08 2.22 -24.23
CA ILE A 151 7.83 1.09 -25.13
C ILE A 151 7.01 0.03 -24.39
N PRO A 152 5.67 0.10 -24.46
CA PRO A 152 4.85 -0.94 -23.88
C PRO A 152 5.05 -2.25 -24.63
N VAL A 153 5.15 -3.34 -23.87
CA VAL A 153 5.20 -4.68 -24.42
C VAL A 153 3.79 -5.23 -24.40
N ARG A 154 3.33 -5.73 -25.55
CA ARG A 154 1.96 -6.22 -25.70
C ARG A 154 1.86 -7.70 -25.34
N LYS A 155 0.87 -8.06 -24.50
CA LYS A 155 0.46 -9.43 -24.18
C LYS A 155 -1.02 -9.57 -24.51
N GLY A 156 -1.35 -10.40 -25.51
CA GLY A 156 -2.71 -10.45 -26.02
C GLY A 156 -3.18 -9.08 -26.53
N ASN A 157 -4.22 -8.52 -25.91
CA ASN A 157 -4.78 -7.20 -26.24
C ASN A 157 -4.40 -6.10 -25.24
N GLU A 158 -3.59 -6.42 -24.23
CA GLU A 158 -3.20 -5.48 -23.19
C GLU A 158 -1.74 -5.03 -23.37
N TYR A 159 -1.47 -3.81 -22.92
CA TYR A 159 -0.14 -3.19 -22.93
C TYR A 159 0.44 -3.18 -21.52
N PHE A 160 1.65 -3.69 -21.40
CA PHE A 160 2.40 -3.76 -20.15
C PHE A 160 3.65 -2.90 -20.25
N TYR A 161 3.97 -2.23 -19.15
CA TYR A 161 5.09 -1.32 -18.98
C TYR A 161 6.04 -1.92 -17.95
N TYR A 162 7.30 -2.09 -18.34
CA TYR A 162 8.34 -2.65 -17.47
C TYR A 162 8.99 -1.53 -16.63
N CYS A 163 9.03 -1.65 -15.30
CA CYS A 163 9.93 -0.82 -14.47
C CYS A 163 11.24 -1.58 -14.23
N SER A 164 12.38 -0.99 -14.61
CA SER A 164 13.70 -1.63 -14.37
C SER A 164 14.10 -1.65 -12.89
N LYS A 165 13.52 -0.77 -12.07
CA LYS A 165 13.80 -0.66 -10.63
C LYS A 165 13.09 -1.77 -9.84
N CYS A 166 11.77 -1.89 -9.95
CA CYS A 166 11.01 -2.97 -9.30
C CYS A 166 10.99 -4.29 -10.09
N ARG A 167 11.50 -4.31 -11.33
CA ARG A 167 11.54 -5.50 -12.20
C ARG A 167 10.17 -6.14 -12.46
N GLN A 168 9.09 -5.39 -12.34
CA GLN A 168 7.72 -5.85 -12.60
C GLN A 168 7.13 -5.20 -13.85
N PHE A 169 6.19 -5.93 -14.46
CA PHE A 169 5.33 -5.43 -15.53
C PHE A 169 4.03 -4.92 -14.93
N HIS A 170 3.64 -3.72 -15.36
CA HIS A 170 2.44 -3.05 -14.90
C HIS A 170 1.60 -2.62 -16.09
N ILE A 171 0.28 -2.60 -15.94
CA ILE A 171 -0.59 -1.93 -16.92
C ILE A 171 -0.35 -0.40 -16.87
N GLU A 172 -0.81 0.35 -17.88
CA GLU A 172 -0.58 1.81 -17.96
C GLU A 172 -0.96 2.55 -16.66
N GLN A 173 -2.06 2.12 -16.05
CA GLN A 173 -2.62 2.71 -14.83
C GLN A 173 -1.78 2.41 -13.56
N GLU A 174 -0.98 1.35 -13.59
CA GLU A 174 -0.18 0.86 -12.47
C GLU A 174 1.31 1.08 -12.68
N ARG A 175 1.71 1.63 -13.83
CA ARG A 175 3.14 1.78 -14.17
C ARG A 175 3.85 2.57 -13.09
N CYS A 176 5.06 2.13 -12.78
CA CYS A 176 5.87 2.87 -11.83
C CYS A 176 6.23 4.24 -12.41
N TRP A 177 6.46 5.21 -11.53
CA TRP A 177 6.82 6.57 -11.90
C TRP A 177 8.32 6.68 -12.16
N ASN A 178 8.70 7.24 -13.32
CA ASN A 178 10.08 7.65 -13.58
C ASN A 178 10.22 9.18 -13.46
N PRO A 179 10.86 9.69 -12.40
CA PRO A 179 11.05 11.13 -12.21
C PRO A 179 11.94 11.77 -13.29
N ASP A 180 12.75 10.97 -14.00
CA ASP A 180 13.68 11.44 -15.02
C ASP A 180 13.06 11.50 -16.43
N SER A 181 11.85 10.98 -16.63
CA SER A 181 11.16 11.04 -17.92
C SER A 181 10.32 12.32 -18.03
N PRO A 182 10.55 13.18 -19.04
CA PRO A 182 9.75 14.38 -19.27
C PRO A 182 8.26 14.09 -19.48
N ASP A 183 7.94 12.92 -20.04
CA ASP A 183 6.58 12.45 -20.32
C ASP A 183 5.86 11.92 -19.06
N ASP A 184 6.61 11.58 -18.01
CA ASP A 184 6.09 11.17 -16.69
C ASP A 184 5.98 12.36 -15.71
N TYR A 185 6.29 13.59 -16.15
CA TYR A 185 6.15 14.80 -15.31
C TYR A 185 4.67 15.13 -14.98
N ASP A 186 3.73 14.42 -15.58
CA ASP A 186 2.33 14.46 -15.19
C ASP A 186 2.09 13.67 -13.88
N TRP A 187 2.42 14.31 -12.76
CA TRP A 187 2.13 13.90 -11.38
C TRP A 187 0.64 13.58 -11.10
N THR A 188 -0.25 13.81 -12.08
CA THR A 188 -1.67 13.51 -11.97
C THR A 188 -2.03 12.08 -12.34
N LYS A 189 -1.23 11.42 -13.19
CA LYS A 189 -1.23 9.97 -13.32
C LYS A 189 -0.62 9.44 -12.03
N ARG A 190 -1.35 8.58 -11.30
CA ARG A 190 -0.82 7.90 -10.11
C ARG A 190 0.24 6.88 -10.56
N GLY A 191 1.36 7.34 -11.10
CA GLY A 191 2.52 6.50 -11.25
C GLY A 191 2.90 6.02 -9.85
N TRP A 192 2.91 4.72 -9.62
CA TRP A 192 3.34 4.18 -8.34
C TRP A 192 4.82 4.53 -8.19
N MET A 193 5.25 5.11 -7.07
CA MET A 193 6.70 5.25 -6.84
C MET A 193 7.32 3.86 -6.96
N CYS A 194 8.31 3.70 -7.85
CA CYS A 194 8.97 2.40 -8.02
C CYS A 194 9.74 2.16 -6.72
N TRP A 195 9.21 1.27 -5.87
CA TRP A 195 9.91 0.80 -4.68
C TRP A 195 10.99 -0.16 -5.17
N ASP A 196 12.26 0.14 -4.88
CA ASP A 196 13.36 -0.76 -5.23
C ASP A 196 13.13 -2.12 -4.55
N GLU A 197 12.90 -3.15 -5.36
CA GLU A 197 12.82 -4.54 -4.87
C GLU A 197 14.20 -5.10 -4.51
N ASP A 198 15.28 -4.32 -4.65
CA ASP A 198 16.60 -4.73 -4.17
C ASP A 198 16.67 -4.74 -2.62
N GLU A 199 15.67 -4.22 -1.90
CA GLU A 199 15.41 -4.55 -0.49
C GLU A 199 14.69 -5.91 -0.28
N GLY A 200 14.40 -6.67 -1.34
CA GLY A 200 13.58 -7.88 -1.30
C GLY A 200 14.33 -9.22 -1.35
N LYS A 201 15.63 -9.24 -1.68
CA LYS A 201 16.45 -10.47 -1.55
C LYS A 201 16.91 -10.73 -0.12
N ASN A 202 16.94 -9.69 0.71
CA ASN A 202 16.79 -9.85 2.15
C ASN A 202 15.32 -9.61 2.42
N LYS A 203 14.55 -10.61 2.88
CA LYS A 203 13.23 -10.31 3.46
C LYS A 203 13.46 -9.37 4.64
N SER A 204 13.50 -8.06 4.42
CA SER A 204 13.46 -7.09 5.49
C SER A 204 12.28 -7.51 6.36
N PRO A 205 12.51 -7.87 7.63
CA PRO A 205 11.48 -8.45 8.46
C PRO A 205 10.30 -7.50 8.41
N SER A 206 9.15 -8.00 7.94
CA SER A 206 7.89 -7.27 7.90
C SER A 206 7.79 -6.45 9.16
N SER A 207 7.69 -5.12 9.02
CA SER A 207 7.82 -4.23 10.17
C SER A 207 6.89 -4.72 11.28
N PRO A 208 7.24 -4.56 12.57
CA PRO A 208 6.38 -5.03 13.66
C PRO A 208 4.92 -4.57 13.50
N LEU A 209 4.72 -3.39 12.90
CA LEU A 209 3.41 -2.83 12.56
C LEU A 209 2.68 -3.59 11.43
N GLN A 210 3.41 -4.06 10.39
CA GLN A 210 2.85 -4.90 9.32
C GLN A 210 2.40 -6.28 9.82
N ARG A 211 2.99 -6.78 10.90
CA ARG A 211 2.64 -8.09 11.49
C ARG A 211 1.42 -8.05 12.41
N LEU A 212 0.91 -6.87 12.75
CA LEU A 212 -0.27 -6.77 13.60
C LEU A 212 -1.52 -7.31 12.86
N PRO A 213 -2.50 -7.88 13.57
CA PRO A 213 -3.80 -8.19 12.99
C PRO A 213 -4.43 -6.97 12.31
N HIS A 214 -5.08 -7.17 11.16
CA HIS A 214 -5.66 -6.09 10.35
C HIS A 214 -6.58 -5.16 11.16
N GLY A 215 -7.39 -5.70 12.08
CA GLY A 215 -8.24 -4.89 12.97
C GLY A 215 -7.46 -3.90 13.82
N ILE A 216 -6.31 -4.30 14.37
CA ILE A 216 -5.44 -3.42 15.15
C ILE A 216 -4.75 -2.40 14.24
N GLN A 217 -4.28 -2.83 13.06
CA GLN A 217 -3.69 -1.91 12.07
C GLN A 217 -4.67 -0.79 11.72
N LYS A 218 -5.93 -1.14 11.42
CA LYS A 218 -6.98 -0.17 11.10
C LYS A 218 -7.21 0.80 12.26
N CYS A 219 -7.35 0.32 13.50
CA CYS A 219 -7.48 1.20 14.66
C CYS A 219 -6.29 2.16 14.82
N ILE A 220 -5.07 1.71 14.52
CA ILE A 220 -3.89 2.59 14.53
C ILE A 220 -4.03 3.65 13.44
N PHE A 221 -4.32 3.24 12.20
CA PHE A 221 -4.43 4.15 11.04
C PHE A 221 -5.52 5.20 11.23
N ASP A 222 -6.66 4.83 11.80
CA ASP A 222 -7.78 5.74 12.10
C ASP A 222 -7.42 6.81 13.14
N THR A 223 -6.37 6.59 13.94
CA THR A 223 -5.88 7.57 14.94
C THR A 223 -4.76 8.47 14.43
N LEU A 224 -4.23 8.21 13.24
CA LEU A 224 -3.12 9.00 12.69
C LEU A 224 -3.59 10.38 12.22
N SER A 225 -2.75 11.39 12.47
CA SER A 225 -2.93 12.69 11.82
C SER A 225 -2.75 12.56 10.30
N TYR A 226 -3.24 13.53 9.54
CA TYR A 226 -3.06 13.59 8.09
C TYR A 226 -1.58 13.59 7.71
N ARG A 227 -0.75 14.30 8.48
CA ARG A 227 0.71 14.31 8.30
C ARG A 227 1.29 12.91 8.51
N ASP A 228 0.95 12.26 9.62
CA ASP A 228 1.52 10.96 9.96
C ASP A 228 1.03 9.87 9.01
N SER A 229 -0.21 9.97 8.52
CA SER A 229 -0.77 9.09 7.49
C SER A 229 -0.03 9.21 6.16
N ILE A 230 0.29 10.44 5.71
CA ILE A 230 1.13 10.64 4.51
C ILE A 230 2.51 10.03 4.71
N MET A 231 3.14 10.32 5.84
CA MET A 231 4.49 9.82 6.13
C MET A 231 4.50 8.30 6.19
N LEU A 232 3.53 7.67 6.85
CA LEU A 232 3.42 6.22 6.96
C LEU A 232 3.16 5.56 5.61
N ALA A 233 2.23 6.09 4.82
CA ALA A 233 1.98 5.62 3.45
C ALA A 233 3.23 5.71 2.56
N ALA A 234 4.10 6.69 2.81
CA ALA A 234 5.37 6.87 2.11
C ALA A 234 6.52 6.01 2.66
N THR A 235 6.30 5.08 3.61
CA THR A 235 7.37 4.19 4.13
C THR A 235 7.40 2.80 3.50
N SER A 236 6.28 2.25 3.02
CA SER A 236 6.27 0.94 2.36
C SER A 236 5.03 0.73 1.48
N LYS A 237 5.11 -0.19 0.51
CA LYS A 237 3.97 -0.60 -0.35
C LYS A 237 2.77 -1.10 0.46
N HIS A 238 3.02 -1.85 1.56
CA HIS A 238 1.96 -2.30 2.47
C HIS A 238 1.19 -1.13 3.07
N PHE A 239 1.89 -0.13 3.62
CA PHE A 239 1.19 1.03 4.19
C PHE A 239 0.58 1.92 3.11
N GLN A 240 1.20 2.02 1.94
CA GLN A 240 0.63 2.75 0.81
C GLN A 240 -0.73 2.18 0.37
N SER A 241 -0.91 0.85 0.44
CA SER A 241 -2.19 0.21 0.08
C SER A 241 -3.22 0.22 1.21
N ASN A 242 -2.79 0.26 2.47
CA ASN A 242 -3.67 0.12 3.63
C ASN A 242 -3.96 1.44 4.38
N VAL A 243 -3.19 2.50 4.13
CA VAL A 243 -3.38 3.82 4.73
C VAL A 243 -3.83 4.78 3.66
N ASP A 244 -5.06 5.31 3.78
CA ASP A 244 -5.57 6.37 2.90
C ASP A 244 -5.59 7.71 3.65
N PRO A 245 -4.61 8.61 3.41
CA PRO A 245 -4.60 9.93 4.03
C PRO A 245 -5.87 10.75 3.73
N GLN A 246 -6.60 10.45 2.65
CA GLN A 246 -7.83 11.20 2.34
C GLN A 246 -8.96 10.92 3.33
N GLN A 247 -8.93 9.81 4.06
CA GLN A 247 -9.89 9.48 5.10
C GLN A 247 -9.67 10.28 6.40
N CYS A 248 -8.53 10.97 6.55
CA CYS A 248 -8.29 11.79 7.72
C CYS A 248 -9.34 12.92 7.86
N PRO A 249 -9.63 13.38 9.09
CA PRO A 249 -10.59 14.45 9.35
C PRO A 249 -10.29 15.75 8.58
N LEU A 250 -11.36 16.42 8.15
CA LEU A 250 -11.28 17.61 7.29
C LEU A 250 -10.46 18.75 7.90
N HIS A 251 -10.61 18.99 9.21
CA HIS A 251 -9.91 20.06 9.91
C HIS A 251 -8.41 19.83 9.99
N ASP A 252 -7.98 18.57 10.11
CA ASP A 252 -6.58 18.18 10.20
C ASP A 252 -5.89 18.27 8.83
N LYS A 253 -6.58 17.78 7.78
CA LYS A 253 -6.17 17.98 6.38
C LYS A 253 -5.95 19.46 6.08
N TYR A 254 -6.91 20.31 6.44
CA TYR A 254 -6.84 21.75 6.25
C TYR A 254 -5.66 22.37 7.03
N ARG A 255 -5.52 22.06 8.33
CA ARG A 255 -4.44 22.56 9.20
C ARG A 255 -3.07 22.28 8.59
N PHE A 256 -2.82 21.03 8.20
CA PHE A 256 -1.56 20.62 7.59
C PHE A 256 -1.28 21.36 6.28
N THR A 257 -2.24 21.38 5.34
CA THR A 257 -2.01 22.01 4.04
C THR A 257 -1.78 23.53 4.17
N THR A 258 -2.52 24.20 5.06
CA THR A 258 -2.32 25.63 5.33
C THR A 258 -0.95 25.89 5.94
N GLU A 259 -0.51 25.09 6.91
CA GLU A 259 0.84 25.21 7.49
C GLU A 259 1.93 24.99 6.45
N MET A 260 1.79 23.97 5.59
CA MET A 260 2.76 23.67 4.54
C MET A 260 2.87 24.80 3.51
N ALA A 261 1.74 25.41 3.14
CA ALA A 261 1.73 26.56 2.23
C ALA A 261 2.38 27.80 2.86
N LYS A 262 2.20 28.02 4.18
CA LYS A 262 2.86 29.12 4.90
C LYS A 262 4.36 28.91 5.06
N LYS A 263 4.79 27.68 5.40
CA LYS A 263 6.21 27.35 5.62
C LYS A 263 7.02 27.32 4.32
N ASN A 264 6.39 26.97 3.20
CA ASN A 264 7.05 26.87 1.90
C ASN A 264 6.30 27.70 0.85
N PRO A 265 6.37 29.04 0.92
CA PRO A 265 5.54 29.91 0.08
C PRO A 265 5.97 29.93 -1.39
N ALA A 266 7.19 29.50 -1.73
CA ALA A 266 7.68 29.50 -3.11
C ALA A 266 8.69 28.36 -3.39
N ILE A 267 8.91 28.05 -4.68
CA ILE A 267 10.13 27.37 -5.15
C ILE A 267 11.09 28.42 -5.64
N VAL A 268 12.33 28.36 -5.19
CA VAL A 268 13.44 29.15 -5.71
C VAL A 268 14.08 28.39 -6.86
N LEU A 269 13.73 28.72 -8.11
CA LEU A 269 14.41 28.17 -9.28
C LEU A 269 15.67 28.97 -9.55
N ARG A 270 16.84 28.36 -9.33
CA ARG A 270 18.12 28.93 -9.76
C ARG A 270 18.39 28.49 -11.20
N PRO A 271 18.36 29.40 -12.19
CA PRO A 271 18.77 29.07 -13.54
C PRO A 271 20.23 28.63 -13.56
N ALA A 272 20.58 27.66 -14.41
CA ALA A 272 21.94 27.11 -14.51
C ALA A 272 22.99 28.19 -14.85
N SER A 273 22.59 29.28 -15.51
CA SER A 273 23.43 30.44 -15.71
C SER A 273 23.46 31.32 -14.45
N ALA A 274 24.63 31.46 -13.83
CA ALA A 274 24.86 32.27 -12.62
C ALA A 274 24.52 33.78 -12.75
N ARG A 275 24.07 34.25 -13.91
CA ARG A 275 23.80 35.66 -14.20
C ARG A 275 22.34 36.09 -13.99
N ARG A 276 21.38 35.18 -13.84
CA ARG A 276 19.97 35.54 -13.62
C ARG A 276 19.58 35.37 -12.16
N PRO A 277 18.85 36.34 -11.57
CA PRO A 277 18.34 36.20 -10.21
C PRO A 277 17.44 34.97 -10.11
N ALA A 278 17.41 34.35 -8.94
CA ALA A 278 16.57 33.19 -8.72
C ALA A 278 15.10 33.57 -8.88
N LEU A 279 14.35 32.79 -9.66
CA LEU A 279 12.93 33.03 -9.86
C LEU A 279 12.16 32.34 -8.73
N GLU A 280 11.50 33.15 -7.89
CA GLU A 280 10.60 32.63 -6.86
C GLU A 280 9.21 32.39 -7.47
N ILE A 281 8.82 31.13 -7.58
CA ILE A 281 7.48 30.75 -8.05
C ILE A 281 6.59 30.47 -6.83
N PRO A 282 5.53 31.25 -6.59
CA PRO A 282 4.64 31.04 -5.45
C PRO A 282 3.96 29.67 -5.46
N LYS A 283 3.73 29.13 -4.25
CA LYS A 283 2.95 27.94 -3.98
C LYS A 283 1.67 28.31 -3.26
N TYR A 284 0.60 27.59 -3.59
CA TYR A 284 -0.71 27.75 -2.98
C TYR A 284 -1.28 26.39 -2.53
N ALA A 285 -2.04 26.42 -1.45
CA ALA A 285 -2.85 25.28 -1.02
C ALA A 285 -4.06 25.11 -1.94
N CYS A 286 -4.26 23.88 -2.42
CA CYS A 286 -5.53 23.41 -2.94
C CYS A 286 -6.28 22.69 -1.83
N TYR A 287 -7.48 23.16 -1.49
CA TYR A 287 -8.29 22.60 -0.41
C TYR A 287 -9.26 21.51 -0.88
N GLY A 288 -9.34 21.27 -2.20
CA GLY A 288 -10.04 20.11 -2.75
C GLY A 288 -9.27 18.81 -2.54
N CYS A 289 -7.98 18.80 -2.87
CA CYS A 289 -7.11 17.62 -2.72
C CYS A 289 -6.08 17.73 -1.57
N PHE A 290 -6.11 18.81 -0.80
CA PHE A 290 -5.22 19.05 0.36
C PHE A 290 -3.72 18.97 0.03
N ARG A 291 -3.33 19.53 -1.12
CA ARG A 291 -1.94 19.60 -1.60
C ARG A 291 -1.46 21.04 -1.76
N VAL A 292 -0.17 21.26 -1.56
CA VAL A 292 0.50 22.52 -1.87
C VAL A 292 1.10 22.41 -3.27
N LEU A 293 0.64 23.26 -4.20
CA LEU A 293 0.97 23.20 -5.61
C LEU A 293 1.49 24.56 -6.08
N LEU A 294 2.16 24.59 -7.24
CA LEU A 294 2.60 25.83 -7.86
C LEU A 294 1.42 26.67 -8.37
N VAL A 295 1.59 27.99 -8.40
CA VAL A 295 0.56 28.95 -8.86
C VAL A 295 -0.02 28.61 -10.24
N GLN A 296 0.78 28.08 -11.17
CA GLN A 296 0.32 27.73 -12.52
C GLN A 296 -0.71 26.58 -12.55
N LYS A 297 -0.90 25.88 -11.42
CA LYS A 297 -1.92 24.82 -11.29
C LYS A 297 -3.29 25.35 -10.84
N PHE A 298 -3.42 26.67 -10.68
CA PHE A 298 -4.65 27.37 -10.30
C PHE A 298 -5.09 28.27 -11.45
N SER A 299 -6.39 28.56 -11.54
CA SER A 299 -6.85 29.57 -12.50
C SER A 299 -6.46 30.97 -12.01
N GLU A 300 -6.25 31.90 -12.93
CA GLU A 300 -5.87 33.27 -12.60
C GLU A 300 -6.95 33.95 -11.76
N GLU A 301 -8.23 33.70 -12.06
CA GLU A 301 -9.37 34.22 -11.30
C GLU A 301 -9.37 33.75 -9.85
N GLN A 302 -9.00 32.50 -9.58
CA GLN A 302 -8.91 32.00 -8.20
C GLN A 302 -7.75 32.60 -7.43
N VAL A 303 -6.64 32.89 -8.12
CA VAL A 303 -5.49 33.57 -7.53
C VAL A 303 -5.87 35.00 -7.18
N GLU A 304 -6.52 35.72 -8.10
CA GLU A 304 -6.93 37.10 -7.89
C GLU A 304 -8.02 37.23 -6.83
N MET A 305 -9.06 36.38 -6.88
CA MET A 305 -10.10 36.31 -5.85
C MET A 305 -9.51 36.07 -4.46
N SER A 306 -8.42 35.30 -4.36
CA SER A 306 -7.76 35.08 -3.07
C SER A 306 -7.00 36.29 -2.55
N ARG A 307 -6.54 37.17 -3.44
CA ARG A 307 -5.86 38.43 -3.08
C ARG A 307 -6.89 39.46 -2.64
N GLU A 308 -7.97 39.61 -3.41
CA GLU A 308 -9.08 40.51 -3.10
C GLU A 308 -9.84 40.08 -1.84
N TRP A 309 -10.08 38.78 -1.68
CA TRP A 309 -10.89 38.20 -0.60
C TRP A 309 -10.14 37.11 0.17
N PRO A 310 -9.13 37.46 1.00
CA PRO A 310 -8.30 36.48 1.70
C PRO A 310 -9.09 35.51 2.59
N HIS A 311 -10.23 35.95 3.13
CA HIS A 311 -11.12 35.13 3.95
C HIS A 311 -11.83 34.01 3.16
N LEU A 312 -11.86 34.09 1.82
CA LEU A 312 -12.36 33.05 0.90
C LEU A 312 -11.25 32.16 0.35
N SER A 313 -9.98 32.40 0.69
CA SER A 313 -8.84 31.63 0.16
C SER A 313 -8.94 30.13 0.43
N TRP A 314 -9.71 29.71 1.45
CA TRP A 314 -10.00 28.30 1.73
C TRP A 314 -10.82 27.60 0.64
N LYS A 315 -11.50 28.36 -0.24
CA LYS A 315 -12.24 27.83 -1.39
C LYS A 315 -11.36 27.57 -2.61
N ARG A 316 -10.05 27.82 -2.52
CA ARG A 316 -9.14 27.65 -3.64
C ARG A 316 -9.00 26.17 -4.03
N LEU A 317 -9.17 25.90 -5.32
CA LEU A 317 -9.05 24.57 -5.93
C LEU A 317 -7.99 24.63 -7.03
N CYS A 318 -7.20 23.58 -7.23
CA CYS A 318 -6.39 23.49 -8.44
C CYS A 318 -7.30 23.17 -9.64
N GLN A 319 -6.84 23.47 -10.85
CA GLN A 319 -7.59 23.24 -12.10
C GLN A 319 -8.14 21.80 -12.20
N ARG A 320 -7.37 20.80 -11.73
CA ARG A 320 -7.82 19.41 -11.69
C ARG A 320 -8.99 19.19 -10.72
N CYS A 321 -8.96 19.79 -9.54
CA CYS A 321 -10.07 19.69 -8.59
C CYS A 321 -11.29 20.46 -9.10
N VAL A 322 -11.10 21.59 -9.78
CA VAL A 322 -12.19 22.29 -10.47
C VAL A 322 -12.85 21.37 -11.49
N TYR A 323 -12.07 20.74 -12.37
CA TYR A 323 -12.60 19.79 -13.34
C TYR A 323 -13.32 18.61 -12.67
N ARG A 324 -12.72 17.98 -11.66
CA ARG A 324 -13.33 16.85 -10.93
C ARG A 324 -14.66 17.24 -10.27
N ILE A 325 -14.69 18.37 -9.60
CA ILE A 325 -15.84 18.82 -8.80
C ILE A 325 -16.97 19.38 -9.68
N TYR A 326 -16.65 20.10 -10.76
CA TYR A 326 -17.67 20.83 -11.53
C TYR A 326 -17.97 20.25 -12.91
N VAL A 327 -17.10 19.42 -13.50
CA VAL A 327 -17.23 18.96 -14.89
C VAL A 327 -17.23 17.43 -15.03
N GLY A 328 -16.52 16.71 -14.16
CA GLY A 328 -16.34 15.26 -14.24
C GLY A 328 -17.62 14.44 -14.07
N ARG A 329 -17.61 13.16 -14.46
CA ARG A 329 -18.75 12.24 -14.22
C ARG A 329 -19.02 12.00 -12.73
N GLU A 330 -17.98 12.08 -11.90
CA GLU A 330 -18.05 12.03 -10.42
C GLU A 330 -18.46 13.38 -9.79
N SER A 331 -18.86 14.36 -10.60
CA SER A 331 -19.05 15.75 -10.13
C SER A 331 -20.15 15.88 -9.08
N ILE A 332 -21.24 15.10 -9.13
CA ILE A 332 -22.39 15.32 -8.24
C ILE A 332 -21.99 15.10 -6.77
N GLU A 333 -21.42 13.94 -6.44
CA GLU A 333 -21.01 13.61 -5.08
C GLU A 333 -19.87 14.52 -4.60
N ALA A 334 -18.85 14.73 -5.45
CA ALA A 334 -17.74 15.61 -5.13
C ALA A 334 -18.17 17.07 -4.91
N LEU A 335 -19.18 17.54 -5.66
CA LEU A 335 -19.76 18.87 -5.52
C LEU A 335 -20.61 18.98 -4.26
N GLN A 336 -21.41 17.97 -3.94
CA GLN A 336 -22.19 17.93 -2.70
C GLN A 336 -21.25 17.96 -1.49
N GLU A 337 -20.23 17.09 -1.48
CA GLU A 337 -19.20 17.05 -0.43
C GLU A 337 -18.47 18.40 -0.30
N TRP A 338 -18.20 19.07 -1.42
CA TRP A 338 -17.54 20.38 -1.40
C TRP A 338 -18.46 21.51 -0.89
N LYS A 339 -19.74 21.51 -1.31
CA LYS A 339 -20.73 22.54 -0.95
C LYS A 339 -21.04 22.57 0.54
N VAL A 340 -21.00 21.42 1.20
CA VAL A 340 -21.26 21.33 2.65
C VAL A 340 -20.07 21.78 3.49
N ARG A 341 -18.92 22.15 2.91
CA ARG A 341 -17.77 22.61 3.70
C ARG A 341 -17.92 24.06 4.10
N GLU A 342 -17.62 24.37 5.36
CA GLU A 342 -17.61 25.74 5.87
C GLU A 342 -16.42 26.00 6.80
N MET A 343 -16.09 27.28 6.97
CA MET A 343 -15.05 27.71 7.90
C MET A 343 -15.63 27.85 9.31
N CYS A 344 -15.05 27.18 10.29
CA CYS A 344 -15.46 27.36 11.68
C CYS A 344 -15.23 28.81 12.15
N LYS A 345 -16.28 29.47 12.64
CA LYS A 345 -16.21 30.86 13.14
C LYS A 345 -15.19 31.03 14.28
N LYS A 346 -15.05 30.03 15.16
CA LYS A 346 -14.17 30.05 16.35
C LYS A 346 -12.71 29.70 16.02
N CYS A 347 -12.44 28.49 15.52
CA CYS A 347 -11.06 28.03 15.33
C CYS A 347 -10.47 28.28 13.92
N LYS A 348 -11.27 28.78 12.97
CA LYS A 348 -10.85 29.00 11.57
C LYS A 348 -10.28 27.74 10.89
N LEU A 349 -10.79 26.58 11.26
CA LEU A 349 -10.55 25.31 10.57
C LEU A 349 -11.78 24.90 9.76
N LEU A 350 -11.55 24.16 8.68
CA LEU A 350 -12.60 23.65 7.81
C LEU A 350 -13.40 22.55 8.51
N LYS A 351 -14.73 22.60 8.40
CA LYS A 351 -15.66 21.59 8.93
C LYS A 351 -16.79 21.35 7.93
N VAL A 352 -17.58 20.32 8.17
CA VAL A 352 -18.85 20.11 7.46
C VAL A 352 -19.93 21.01 8.10
N TRP A 353 -20.82 21.53 7.28
CA TRP A 353 -21.94 22.37 7.68
C TRP A 353 -22.86 21.58 8.61
N ARG A 354 -23.36 22.25 9.67
CA ARG A 354 -24.16 21.66 10.76
C ARG A 354 -23.46 20.62 11.65
N GLU A 355 -22.29 20.12 11.27
CA GLU A 355 -21.50 19.26 12.16
C GLU A 355 -20.74 20.07 13.23
N GLN A 356 -20.46 19.42 14.36
CA GLN A 356 -19.59 19.98 15.39
C GLN A 356 -18.17 20.14 14.83
N CYS A 357 -17.54 21.28 15.12
CA CYS A 357 -16.18 21.51 14.66
C CYS A 357 -15.20 20.64 15.45
N LEU A 358 -14.69 19.59 14.81
CA LEU A 358 -13.71 18.68 15.39
C LEU A 358 -12.45 19.40 15.91
N GLY A 359 -11.99 20.44 15.21
CA GLY A 359 -10.86 21.26 15.70
C GLY A 359 -11.16 22.05 16.98
N CYS A 360 -12.40 22.50 17.19
CA CYS A 360 -12.80 23.08 18.48
C CYS A 360 -12.95 21.99 19.55
N ARG A 361 -13.47 20.82 19.18
CA ARG A 361 -13.61 19.67 20.06
C ARG A 361 -12.25 19.21 20.60
N GLU A 362 -11.27 18.99 19.72
CA GLU A 362 -9.88 18.67 20.08
C GLU A 362 -9.28 19.68 21.05
N LYS A 363 -9.46 20.99 20.78
CA LYS A 363 -8.94 22.06 21.64
C LYS A 363 -9.61 22.06 23.02
N ASN A 364 -10.91 21.73 23.08
CA ASN A 364 -11.63 21.60 24.34
C ASN A 364 -11.19 20.34 25.12
N GLU A 365 -11.01 19.21 24.42
CA GLU A 365 -10.49 17.96 25.00
C GLU A 365 -9.06 18.14 25.52
N GLU A 366 -8.21 18.88 24.82
CA GLU A 366 -6.86 19.23 25.25
C GLU A 366 -6.88 20.09 26.51
N LYS A 367 -7.73 21.12 26.55
CA LYS A 367 -7.93 21.94 27.76
C LYS A 367 -8.44 21.11 28.94
N ALA A 368 -9.42 20.24 28.71
CA ALA A 368 -9.95 19.35 29.74
C ALA A 368 -8.86 18.42 30.28
N ARG A 369 -8.03 17.84 29.41
CA ARG A 369 -6.87 17.02 29.80
C ARG A 369 -5.85 17.82 30.61
N ALA A 370 -5.51 19.04 30.20
CA ALA A 370 -4.60 19.91 30.92
C ALA A 370 -5.13 20.26 32.32
N THR A 371 -6.42 20.57 32.44
CA THR A 371 -7.08 20.82 33.74
C THR A 371 -7.06 19.58 34.62
N ALA A 372 -7.40 18.40 34.08
CA ALA A 372 -7.36 17.14 34.82
C ALA A 372 -5.93 16.80 35.31
N GLN A 373 -4.91 17.06 34.50
CA GLN A 373 -3.51 16.88 34.90
C GLN A 373 -3.11 17.83 36.03
N ARG A 374 -3.55 19.09 36.00
CA ARG A 374 -3.31 20.07 37.07
C ARG A 374 -3.97 19.66 38.39
N ILE A 375 -5.22 19.19 38.33
CA ILE A 375 -5.93 18.67 39.50
C ILE A 375 -5.20 17.46 40.08
N LYS A 376 -4.82 16.48 39.25
CA LYS A 376 -4.05 15.30 39.69
C LYS A 376 -2.71 15.70 40.33
N ALA A 377 -2.01 16.69 39.78
CA ALA A 377 -0.77 17.20 40.35
C ALA A 377 -1.00 17.89 41.71
N ALA A 378 -2.07 18.69 41.84
CA ALA A 378 -2.43 19.35 43.09
C ALA A 378 -2.79 18.34 44.20
N ILE A 379 -3.54 17.29 43.87
CA ILE A 379 -3.86 16.20 44.81
C ILE A 379 -2.59 15.48 45.27
N ARG A 380 -1.66 15.18 44.34
CA ARG A 380 -0.38 14.54 44.70
C ARG A 380 0.45 15.43 45.63
N LYS A 381 0.49 16.74 45.37
CA LYS A 381 1.19 17.70 46.22
C LYS A 381 0.59 17.76 47.63
N ALA A 382 -0.74 17.88 47.74
CA ALA A 382 -1.43 17.88 49.03
C ALA A 382 -1.21 16.59 49.84
N LYS A 383 -1.10 15.44 49.17
CA LYS A 383 -0.74 14.16 49.81
C LYS A 383 0.70 14.11 50.30
N GLN A 384 1.64 14.78 49.61
CA GLN A 384 3.03 14.87 50.07
C GLN A 384 3.16 15.80 51.27
N ASP A 385 2.51 16.97 51.22
CA ASP A 385 2.55 17.96 52.29
C ASP A 385 1.94 17.41 53.60
N SER A 386 0.87 16.61 53.51
CA SER A 386 0.26 15.93 54.67
C SER A 386 1.10 14.79 55.25
N SER A 387 1.94 14.12 54.44
CA SER A 387 2.84 13.06 54.90
C SER A 387 4.08 13.59 55.62
N SER A 388 4.50 14.83 55.36
CA SER A 388 5.63 15.44 56.08
C SER A 388 5.27 15.84 57.51
N ASP A 389 4.03 16.27 57.75
CA ASP A 389 3.58 16.72 59.08
C ASP A 389 3.33 15.57 60.07
N THR A 390 3.11 14.34 59.59
CA THR A 390 2.87 13.17 60.47
C THR A 390 4.13 12.62 61.13
N SER A 391 5.32 13.13 60.77
CA SER A 391 6.60 12.67 61.33
C SER A 391 6.92 13.20 62.74
N LEU A 392 6.09 14.10 63.29
CA LEU A 392 6.26 14.69 64.63
C LEU A 392 5.32 14.11 65.72
N GLN A 393 4.47 13.12 65.41
CA GLN A 393 3.52 12.54 66.39
C GLN A 393 3.65 11.02 66.58
N ASN A 394 4.87 10.47 66.53
CA ASN A 394 5.13 9.13 67.07
C ASN A 394 5.25 9.21 68.61
N GLY A 395 4.11 9.14 69.30
CA GLY A 395 4.11 9.00 70.75
C GLY A 395 2.75 8.93 71.45
N VAL A 396 1.68 8.42 70.85
CA VAL A 396 0.51 7.94 71.62
C VAL A 396 -0.15 6.75 70.90
N GLN A 397 -0.32 5.65 71.62
CA GLN A 397 -1.07 4.46 71.22
C GLN A 397 -2.59 4.73 71.20
N ALA A 398 -3.31 4.29 70.16
CA ALA A 398 -4.73 3.87 70.20
C ALA A 398 -5.22 3.61 68.74
N THR A 399 -5.45 2.36 68.33
CA THR A 399 -6.74 1.63 68.33
C THR A 399 -7.89 2.31 67.57
N GLY A 400 -8.13 1.82 66.35
CA GLY A 400 -9.46 1.72 65.72
C GLY A 400 -9.94 2.93 64.91
N VAL A 401 -10.56 2.64 63.76
CA VAL A 401 -11.34 3.53 62.87
C VAL A 401 -10.57 4.10 61.67
N GLU A 402 -10.29 3.27 60.66
CA GLU A 402 -9.90 3.68 59.30
C GLU A 402 -10.82 3.03 58.25
N THR A 403 -12.02 3.56 58.03
CA THR A 403 -12.85 3.23 56.85
C THR A 403 -13.67 4.39 56.27
N ALA A 404 -13.70 5.57 56.90
CA ALA A 404 -14.58 6.67 56.47
C ALA A 404 -13.95 7.71 55.51
N GLY A 405 -12.63 7.63 55.27
CA GLY A 405 -11.91 8.65 54.48
C GLY A 405 -11.90 8.42 52.96
N GLN A 406 -12.09 7.18 52.50
CA GLN A 406 -11.90 6.83 51.09
C GLN A 406 -13.09 7.21 50.20
N SER A 407 -14.33 7.16 50.71
CA SER A 407 -15.54 7.36 49.87
C SER A 407 -15.71 8.81 49.38
N LYS A 408 -15.27 9.81 50.17
CA LYS A 408 -15.40 11.23 49.78
C LYS A 408 -14.46 11.64 48.63
N ILE A 409 -13.42 10.85 48.35
CA ILE A 409 -12.47 11.13 47.26
C ILE A 409 -13.01 10.58 45.93
N ASP A 410 -13.70 9.45 45.95
CA ASP A 410 -14.28 8.85 44.75
C ASP A 410 -15.50 9.66 44.25
N ASP A 411 -16.30 10.22 45.15
CA ASP A 411 -17.43 11.12 44.82
C ASP A 411 -16.98 12.42 44.13
N ALA A 412 -15.78 12.91 44.43
CA ALA A 412 -15.22 14.11 43.80
C ALA A 412 -14.68 13.85 42.38
N ILE A 413 -14.36 12.60 42.04
CA ILE A 413 -13.85 12.21 40.72
C ILE A 413 -14.98 12.06 39.70
N ASP A 414 -16.16 11.58 40.12
CA ASP A 414 -17.32 11.49 39.23
C ASP A 414 -17.98 12.85 38.93
N PHE A 415 -17.82 13.86 39.80
CA PHE A 415 -18.27 15.23 39.55
C PHE A 415 -17.46 15.98 38.47
N ALA A 416 -16.30 15.45 38.07
CA ALA A 416 -15.43 16.05 37.05
C ALA A 416 -15.66 15.49 35.63
N ARG A 417 -16.64 14.60 35.42
CA ARG A 417 -17.08 14.26 34.06
C ARG A 417 -17.76 15.49 33.45
N PRO A 418 -17.41 15.92 32.22
CA PRO A 418 -18.10 17.01 31.59
C PRO A 418 -19.53 16.57 31.27
N THR A 419 -20.49 16.97 32.08
CA THR A 419 -21.90 17.01 31.71
C THR A 419 -21.99 17.96 30.51
N THR A 420 -22.35 17.42 29.35
CA THR A 420 -22.83 18.22 28.23
C THR A 420 -24.09 18.93 28.69
N ILE A 421 -23.94 20.14 29.21
CA ILE A 421 -25.04 21.07 29.39
C ILE A 421 -25.51 21.42 27.98
N TRP A 422 -26.63 20.84 27.58
CA TRP A 422 -27.42 21.30 26.45
C TRP A 422 -28.02 22.65 26.83
N ASP A 423 -27.39 23.72 26.37
CA ASP A 423 -27.95 25.07 26.46
C ASP A 423 -29.10 25.17 25.45
N ASN A 424 -30.30 24.74 25.87
CA ASN A 424 -31.55 24.88 25.13
C ASN A 424 -32.15 26.28 25.34
N SER A 425 -31.37 27.34 25.14
CA SER A 425 -31.86 28.72 25.15
C SER A 425 -31.58 29.39 23.81
N GLU A 426 -32.37 29.02 22.79
CA GLU A 426 -32.75 29.85 21.63
C GLU A 426 -33.62 29.01 20.67
N ASN A 427 -34.83 28.68 21.09
CA ASN A 427 -35.94 28.47 20.16
C ASN A 427 -36.77 29.76 20.15
N GLN A 428 -36.25 30.78 19.48
CA GLN A 428 -37.11 31.75 18.83
C GLN A 428 -37.42 31.17 17.45
N GLU A 429 -38.70 30.94 17.17
CA GLU A 429 -39.20 30.81 15.81
C GLU A 429 -38.77 32.09 15.06
N VAL A 430 -37.72 31.97 14.24
CA VAL A 430 -37.35 32.99 13.28
C VAL A 430 -37.98 32.58 11.97
N ASP A 431 -38.97 33.37 11.55
CA ASP A 431 -39.54 33.33 10.21
C ASP A 431 -38.43 33.21 9.15
N LEU A 432 -38.65 32.32 8.18
CA LEU A 432 -37.83 32.18 6.98
C LEU A 432 -37.59 33.58 6.38
N PRO A 433 -36.34 34.07 6.27
CA PRO A 433 -36.11 35.30 5.55
C PRO A 433 -36.29 35.01 4.06
N THR A 434 -37.27 35.68 3.48
CA THR A 434 -37.41 35.91 2.05
C THR A 434 -36.05 36.32 1.49
N GLN A 435 -35.63 35.64 0.43
CA GLN A 435 -34.41 35.93 -0.30
C GLN A 435 -34.40 37.38 -0.78
N GLU A 436 -33.59 38.24 -0.17
CA GLU A 436 -33.15 39.47 -0.80
C GLU A 436 -31.63 39.68 -0.59
N ASN A 437 -30.93 39.79 -1.73
CA ASN A 437 -29.61 40.39 -1.91
C ASN A 437 -28.40 39.76 -1.21
N SER A 438 -28.03 38.55 -1.61
CA SER A 438 -26.61 38.18 -1.72
C SER A 438 -26.13 38.48 -3.15
N GLY A 439 -25.19 39.40 -3.30
CA GLY A 439 -24.61 39.78 -4.59
C GLY A 439 -24.14 38.56 -5.41
N HIS A 440 -24.86 38.30 -6.50
CA HIS A 440 -24.44 37.37 -7.54
C HIS A 440 -23.18 37.91 -8.21
N ILE A 441 -22.03 37.28 -7.95
CA ILE A 441 -20.89 37.35 -8.87
C ILE A 441 -21.23 36.38 -10.03
N PRO A 442 -21.36 36.86 -11.29
CA PRO A 442 -21.78 36.00 -12.39
C PRO A 442 -20.61 35.13 -12.83
N LEU A 443 -20.57 33.88 -12.36
CA LEU A 443 -19.88 32.81 -13.09
C LEU A 443 -20.78 32.41 -14.25
N ARG A 444 -20.50 32.93 -15.47
CA ARG A 444 -21.16 32.49 -16.69
C ARG A 444 -20.78 31.04 -16.99
N TYR A 445 -21.64 30.10 -16.60
CA TYR A 445 -21.72 28.77 -17.19
C TYR A 445 -23.18 28.49 -17.54
N SER A 446 -23.46 28.31 -18.84
CA SER A 446 -24.79 28.13 -19.40
C SER A 446 -25.30 26.69 -19.22
N HIS A 447 -26.53 26.61 -18.71
CA HIS A 447 -27.58 25.58 -18.85
C HIS A 447 -27.27 24.09 -18.60
N VAL A 448 -27.64 23.62 -17.41
CA VAL A 448 -28.22 22.27 -17.20
C VAL A 448 -29.36 22.38 -16.17
N ARG A 449 -30.59 22.01 -16.55
CA ARG A 449 -31.73 21.87 -15.63
C ARG A 449 -31.70 20.47 -15.00
N VAL A 450 -31.92 20.39 -13.68
CA VAL A 450 -32.08 19.12 -12.95
C VAL A 450 -33.40 19.17 -12.17
N LEU A 451 -34.20 18.11 -12.32
CA LEU A 451 -35.48 17.88 -11.65
C LEU A 451 -35.27 17.35 -10.23
N SER A 452 -36.18 17.69 -9.30
CA SER A 452 -36.12 17.29 -7.89
C SER A 452 -36.64 15.86 -7.66
N ILE A 453 -36.02 15.13 -6.74
CA ILE A 453 -36.56 13.94 -6.11
C ILE A 453 -36.41 14.13 -4.60
N ASP A 454 -37.55 14.25 -3.92
CA ASP A 454 -37.67 14.14 -2.47
C ASP A 454 -38.03 12.69 -2.10
N GLN A 455 -37.73 12.37 -0.84
CA GLN A 455 -38.15 11.20 -0.03
C GLN A 455 -37.17 10.02 0.00
N PHE A 456 -36.53 9.82 1.16
CA PHE A 456 -36.60 8.61 2.03
C PHE A 456 -35.45 8.64 3.05
N LEU A 457 -35.76 8.78 4.35
CA LEU A 457 -34.90 8.36 5.46
C LEU A 457 -35.78 7.97 6.66
N PRO A 458 -35.60 6.80 7.28
CA PRO A 458 -36.06 6.56 8.65
C PRO A 458 -34.97 6.98 9.65
N ARG A 459 -35.41 7.68 10.70
CA ARG A 459 -34.70 7.86 11.96
C ARG A 459 -34.83 6.58 12.76
N ASP A 460 -33.75 6.15 13.40
CA ASP A 460 -33.72 5.72 14.81
C ASP A 460 -32.26 5.55 15.26
N ALA A 461 -31.92 6.15 16.40
CA ALA A 461 -30.60 6.06 17.01
C ALA A 461 -30.69 5.13 18.22
N VAL A 462 -29.93 4.04 18.18
CA VAL A 462 -29.76 3.09 19.29
C VAL A 462 -28.57 3.56 20.12
N THR A 463 -28.75 3.58 21.44
CA THR A 463 -27.69 3.83 22.43
C THR A 463 -26.74 2.62 22.52
N PRO A 464 -25.42 2.83 22.61
CA PRO A 464 -24.44 1.75 22.67
C PRO A 464 -24.54 0.97 23.98
N ASP A 465 -24.34 -0.34 23.90
CA ASP A 465 -24.31 -1.25 25.04
C ASP A 465 -23.00 -1.12 25.85
N ASP A 466 -23.01 -1.64 27.09
CA ASP A 466 -21.88 -1.57 28.03
C ASP A 466 -20.62 -2.31 27.52
N GLU A 467 -20.78 -3.22 26.55
CA GLU A 467 -19.69 -3.95 25.91
C GLU A 467 -18.92 -3.04 24.92
N GLU A 468 -19.63 -2.18 24.20
CA GLU A 468 -19.06 -1.18 23.31
C GLU A 468 -18.28 -0.09 24.10
N VAL A 469 -18.78 0.31 25.28
CA VAL A 469 -18.09 1.23 26.19
C VAL A 469 -16.77 0.64 26.71
N SER A 470 -16.78 -0.64 27.11
CA SER A 470 -15.59 -1.36 27.58
C SER A 470 -14.53 -1.51 26.47
N ARG A 471 -14.98 -1.74 25.24
CA ARG A 471 -14.11 -1.84 24.05
C ARG A 471 -13.49 -0.49 23.68
N LEU A 472 -14.24 0.60 23.80
CA LEU A 472 -13.73 1.96 23.61
C LEU A 472 -12.68 2.33 24.66
N GLU A 473 -12.85 1.92 25.92
CA GLU A 473 -11.87 2.17 26.98
C GLU A 473 -10.54 1.42 26.74
N LEU A 474 -10.61 0.19 26.24
CA LEU A 474 -9.43 -0.60 25.87
C LEU A 474 -8.66 0.03 24.69
N LEU A 475 -9.39 0.51 23.66
CA LEU A 475 -8.82 1.23 22.52
C LEU A 475 -8.15 2.55 22.95
N TRP A 476 -8.74 3.24 23.92
CA TRP A 476 -8.14 4.45 24.51
C TRP A 476 -6.82 4.16 25.24
N LYS A 477 -6.76 3.09 26.07
CA LYS A 477 -5.53 2.67 26.75
C LYS A 477 -4.42 2.27 25.77
N LEU A 478 -4.80 1.63 24.65
CA LEU A 478 -3.88 1.28 23.56
C LEU A 478 -3.34 2.51 22.83
N ARG A 479 -4.20 3.50 22.53
CA ARG A 479 -3.80 4.76 21.88
C ARG A 479 -2.78 5.52 22.73
N ASP A 480 -3.01 5.65 24.04
CA ASP A 480 -2.09 6.36 24.94
C ASP A 480 -0.74 5.65 25.03
N ARG A 481 -0.70 4.30 25.03
CA ARG A 481 0.57 3.55 24.97
C ARG A 481 1.31 3.74 23.65
N LEU A 482 0.61 3.75 22.52
CA LEU A 482 1.22 4.01 21.20
C LEU A 482 1.76 5.44 21.08
N TYR A 483 1.08 6.41 21.69
CA TYR A 483 1.56 7.79 21.76
C TYR A 483 2.84 7.92 22.60
N GLN A 484 2.91 7.23 23.75
CA GLN A 484 4.15 7.16 24.54
C GLN A 484 5.29 6.48 23.77
N TRP A 485 4.97 5.45 22.99
CA TRP A 485 5.95 4.72 22.18
C TRP A 485 6.50 5.55 21.01
N THR A 486 5.66 6.37 20.37
CA THR A 486 6.10 7.29 19.30
C THR A 486 6.96 8.44 19.83
N ILE A 487 6.68 8.94 21.05
CA ILE A 487 7.57 9.87 21.76
C ILE A 487 8.93 9.21 22.06
N PHE A 488 8.92 7.99 22.58
CA PHE A 488 10.13 7.22 22.85
C PHE A 488 10.98 7.03 21.59
N LEU A 489 10.39 6.58 20.48
CA LEU A 489 11.10 6.38 19.20
C LEU A 489 11.68 7.68 18.62
N ARG A 490 10.97 8.83 18.77
CA ARG A 490 11.52 10.15 18.39
C ARG A 490 12.75 10.52 19.20
N ASN A 491 12.74 10.24 20.51
CA ASN A 491 13.86 10.56 21.40
C ASN A 491 15.05 9.61 21.22
N SER A 492 14.81 8.34 20.88
CA SER A 492 15.88 7.36 20.59
C SER A 492 16.60 7.67 19.28
N ARG A 493 15.86 8.04 18.22
CA ARG A 493 16.46 8.50 16.95
C ARG A 493 17.26 9.80 17.08
N ALA A 494 16.87 10.69 17.98
CA ALA A 494 17.64 11.90 18.27
C ALA A 494 18.98 11.58 18.96
N ARG A 495 19.08 10.49 19.72
CA ARG A 495 20.33 10.05 20.38
C ARG A 495 21.29 9.34 19.42
N GLU A 496 20.77 8.61 18.43
CA GLU A 496 21.60 7.97 17.39
C GLU A 496 22.16 8.95 16.34
N VAL A 497 21.64 10.18 16.28
CA VAL A 497 22.16 11.25 15.40
C VAL A 497 23.13 12.18 16.14
N ILE A 498 23.21 12.08 17.47
CA ILE A 498 24.07 12.89 18.34
C ILE A 498 25.32 12.12 18.81
N ASN A 499 25.32 10.78 18.69
CA ASN A 499 26.51 9.93 18.83
C ASN A 499 27.02 9.53 17.45
#